data_AF-A0A3Q9GHA4-F1
#
_entry.id   AF-A0A3Q9GHA4-F1
#
_cell.length_a   1.000
_cell.length_b   1.000
_cell.length_c   1.000
_cell.angle_alpha   90.00
_cell.angle_beta   90.00
_cell.angle_gamma   90.00
#
_symmetry.space_group_name_H-M   'P 1'
#
loop_
_entity.id
_entity.type
_entity.pdbx_description
1 polymer ?
#
loop_
_entity_poly.entity_id
_entity_poly.type
_entity_poly.pdbx_seq_one_letter_code
_entity_poly.pdbx_strand_id
1 'polypeptide(L)'
;MSLRRFVVLTPFQQPEVVAGILRLRELAAQVIGTDSGVCVVHEVAKPEFTDWDIAELLGDAPQELAAEGADDPDNLAGPLSALSAYGVVLLTAELGDDVGSESGLSGMVTGVRYLNGKRDEEVQAGILLNMLDPKVESLVINGAGGEGISAMDLTLVDVERILGKPGKDQA
;
A
#
# COMPACT_ATOMS: atom_id res chain seq x y z
N MET A 1 -16.26 -6.95 10.34
CA MET A 1 -15.15 -5.97 10.35
C MET A 1 -15.02 -5.35 8.97
N SER A 2 -14.75 -4.04 8.89
CA SER A 2 -14.39 -3.40 7.62
C SER A 2 -12.89 -3.08 7.65
N LEU A 3 -12.20 -3.42 6.57
CA LEU A 3 -10.76 -3.21 6.40
C LEU A 3 -10.54 -2.27 5.21
N ARG A 4 -9.61 -1.32 5.35
CA ARG A 4 -9.07 -0.59 4.20
C ARG A 4 -7.65 -1.07 3.96
N ARG A 5 -7.31 -1.37 2.71
CA ARG A 5 -5.97 -1.82 2.32
C ARG A 5 -5.45 -1.00 1.16
N PHE A 6 -4.19 -0.61 1.26
CA PHE A 6 -3.44 0.01 0.18
C PHE A 6 -2.46 -1.01 -0.40
N VAL A 7 -2.44 -1.13 -1.72
CA VAL A 7 -1.47 -1.91 -2.47
C VAL A 7 -0.85 -1.01 -3.52
N VAL A 8 0.40 -0.61 -3.32
CA VAL A 8 1.17 0.15 -4.32
C VAL A 8 1.93 -0.83 -5.19
N LEU A 9 1.51 -0.99 -6.44
CA LEU A 9 2.23 -1.74 -7.47
C LEU A 9 3.29 -0.84 -8.10
N THR A 10 4.54 -1.25 -7.97
CA THR A 10 5.69 -0.55 -8.53
C THR A 10 6.31 -1.36 -9.68
N PRO A 11 6.90 -0.71 -10.70
CA PRO A 11 7.64 -1.41 -11.74
C PRO A 11 9.06 -1.82 -11.31
N PHE A 12 9.38 -1.74 -10.03
CA PHE A 12 10.67 -2.17 -9.50
C PHE A 12 10.77 -3.69 -9.47
N GLN A 13 12.00 -4.20 -9.41
CA GLN A 13 12.30 -5.64 -9.50
C GLN A 13 12.92 -6.22 -8.21
N GLN A 14 13.34 -5.35 -7.28
CA GLN A 14 14.05 -5.76 -6.06
C GLN A 14 13.22 -5.36 -4.82
N PRO A 15 12.48 -6.30 -4.21
CA PRO A 15 11.68 -6.06 -3.02
C PRO A 15 12.50 -5.45 -1.87
N GLU A 16 13.73 -5.92 -1.66
CA GLU A 16 14.63 -5.46 -0.61
C GLU A 16 14.98 -3.98 -0.72
N VAL A 17 15.13 -3.46 -1.95
CA VAL A 17 15.42 -2.03 -2.18
C VAL A 17 14.21 -1.19 -1.84
N VAL A 18 13.01 -1.62 -2.25
CA VAL A 18 11.75 -0.94 -1.92
C VAL A 18 11.51 -0.94 -0.41
N ALA A 19 11.70 -2.09 0.26
CA ALA A 19 11.61 -2.20 1.71
C ALA A 19 12.61 -1.28 2.42
N GLY A 20 13.85 -1.19 1.93
CA GLY A 20 14.85 -0.27 2.45
C GLY A 20 14.45 1.20 2.32
N ILE A 21 13.86 1.60 1.19
CA ILE A 21 13.33 2.96 0.97
C ILE A 21 12.22 3.28 1.96
N LEU A 22 11.27 2.36 2.18
CA LEU A 22 10.19 2.54 3.14
C LEU A 22 10.71 2.60 4.58
N ARG A 23 11.71 1.78 4.91
CA ARG A 23 12.35 1.80 6.23
C ARG A 23 13.01 3.15 6.53
N LEU A 24 13.70 3.75 5.56
CA LEU A 24 14.30 5.08 5.70
C LEU A 24 13.28 6.19 5.93
N ARG A 25 12.03 5.96 5.50
CA ARG A 25 10.91 6.88 5.68
C ARG A 25 10.04 6.52 6.88
N GLU A 26 10.42 5.48 7.63
CA GLU A 26 9.68 4.97 8.79
C GLU A 26 8.23 4.59 8.45
N LEU A 27 8.00 4.11 7.22
CA LEU A 27 6.69 3.68 6.76
C LEU A 27 6.53 2.18 7.00
N ALA A 28 5.62 1.83 7.91
CA ALA A 28 5.27 0.45 8.19
C ALA A 28 4.42 -0.12 7.05
N ALA A 29 5.02 -1.00 6.24
CA ALA A 29 4.32 -1.75 5.20
C ALA A 29 5.05 -3.05 4.88
N GLN A 30 4.32 -4.00 4.29
CA GLN A 30 4.88 -5.26 3.78
C GLN A 30 5.27 -5.10 2.32
N VAL A 31 6.43 -5.65 1.94
CA VAL A 31 6.96 -5.56 0.57
C VAL A 31 7.09 -6.95 -0.03
N ILE A 32 6.38 -7.17 -1.14
CA ILE A 32 6.23 -8.48 -1.76
C ILE A 32 6.61 -8.38 -3.25
N GLY A 33 7.56 -9.20 -3.68
CA GLY A 33 7.85 -9.39 -5.10
C GLY A 33 6.77 -10.21 -5.80
N THR A 34 6.41 -9.79 -7.00
CA THR A 34 5.49 -10.47 -7.92
C THR A 34 6.09 -10.48 -9.34
N ASP A 35 5.47 -11.21 -10.27
CA ASP A 35 5.93 -11.23 -11.67
C ASP A 35 5.65 -9.90 -12.39
N SER A 36 4.70 -9.11 -11.87
CA SER A 36 4.35 -7.78 -12.39
C SER A 36 5.18 -6.64 -11.78
N GLY A 37 6.03 -6.92 -10.79
CA GLY A 37 6.88 -5.93 -10.12
C GLY A 37 6.91 -6.13 -8.60
N VAL A 38 7.03 -5.04 -7.84
CA VAL A 38 7.03 -5.09 -6.38
C VAL A 38 5.79 -4.40 -5.84
N CYS A 39 5.05 -5.10 -4.98
CA CYS A 39 3.90 -4.60 -4.26
C CYS A 39 4.28 -4.15 -2.85
N VAL A 40 3.81 -2.96 -2.47
CA VAL A 40 3.82 -2.49 -1.08
C VAL A 40 2.40 -2.57 -0.54
N VAL A 41 2.20 -3.35 0.52
CA VAL A 41 0.89 -3.64 1.11
C VAL A 41 0.83 -3.04 2.50
N HIS A 42 -0.18 -2.20 2.73
CA HIS A 42 -0.46 -1.61 4.03
C HIS A 42 -1.94 -1.78 4.39
N GLU A 43 -2.21 -2.19 5.61
CA GLU A 43 -3.57 -2.41 6.12
C GLU A 43 -3.89 -1.34 7.15
N VAL A 44 -4.95 -0.60 6.89
CA VAL A 44 -5.48 0.41 7.78
C VAL A 44 -6.67 -0.21 8.51
N ALA A 45 -6.55 -0.33 9.83
CA ALA A 45 -7.67 -0.65 10.68
C ALA A 45 -8.67 0.51 10.61
N LYS A 46 -9.86 0.30 10.03
CA LYS A 46 -10.92 1.30 10.14
C LYS A 46 -11.35 1.35 11.61
N PRO A 47 -11.46 2.54 12.22
CA PRO A 47 -12.04 2.65 13.55
C PRO A 47 -13.45 2.05 13.55
N GLU A 48 -13.74 1.17 14.51
CA GLU A 48 -15.10 0.69 14.75
C GLU A 48 -15.88 1.82 15.41
N PHE A 49 -16.69 2.52 14.62
CA PHE A 49 -17.64 3.51 15.14
C PHE A 49 -18.72 2.76 15.94
N THR A 50 -18.77 3.00 17.25
CA THR A 50 -19.85 2.47 18.11
C THR A 50 -21.11 3.33 17.95
N ASP A 51 -22.30 2.78 18.25
CA ASP A 51 -23.64 3.41 18.14
C ASP A 51 -23.83 4.80 18.82
N TRP A 52 -22.78 5.40 19.36
CA TRP A 52 -22.76 6.68 20.07
C TRP A 52 -22.14 7.85 19.27
N ASP A 53 -21.82 7.68 17.98
CA ASP A 53 -21.36 8.78 17.12
C ASP A 53 -22.53 9.63 16.61
N ILE A 54 -23.21 10.29 17.56
CA ILE A 54 -24.34 11.21 17.34
C ILE A 54 -23.93 12.42 16.47
N ALA A 55 -22.63 12.69 16.30
CA ALA A 55 -22.09 13.74 15.44
C ALA A 55 -22.49 13.59 13.95
N GLU A 56 -22.57 12.36 13.44
CA GLU A 56 -22.98 12.08 12.06
C GLU A 56 -24.47 12.34 11.81
N LEU A 57 -25.32 12.14 12.83
CA LEU A 57 -26.75 12.46 12.77
C LEU A 57 -27.01 13.97 12.75
N LEU A 58 -26.02 14.78 13.14
CA LEU A 58 -26.06 16.24 13.14
C LEU A 58 -25.52 16.84 11.84
N GLY A 59 -25.03 16.02 10.90
CA GLY A 59 -24.53 16.47 9.59
C GLY A 59 -23.18 17.21 9.66
N ASP A 60 -22.48 17.17 10.79
CA ASP A 60 -21.07 17.50 10.82
C ASP A 60 -20.33 16.32 10.19
N ALA A 61 -19.70 16.56 9.04
CA ALA A 61 -18.92 15.54 8.36
C ALA A 61 -17.88 14.97 9.35
N PRO A 62 -17.63 13.65 9.31
CA PRO A 62 -16.62 13.06 10.16
C PRO A 62 -15.34 13.80 9.85
N GLN A 63 -14.75 14.44 10.87
CA GLN A 63 -13.42 14.97 10.75
C GLN A 63 -12.50 13.75 10.70
N GLU A 64 -12.36 13.16 9.51
CA GLU A 64 -11.37 12.12 9.25
C GLU A 64 -10.05 12.68 9.75
N LEU A 65 -9.53 12.11 10.85
CA LEU A 65 -8.23 12.45 11.38
C LEU A 65 -7.26 12.39 10.20
N ALA A 66 -6.48 13.45 9.99
CA ALA A 66 -5.51 13.49 8.90
C ALA A 66 -4.64 12.23 9.03
N ALA A 67 -4.70 11.36 8.03
CA ALA A 67 -3.91 10.14 8.04
C ALA A 67 -2.42 10.53 8.07
N GLU A 68 -1.63 9.86 8.90
CA GLU A 68 -0.20 10.12 9.04
C GLU A 68 0.60 8.85 8.74
N GLY A 69 1.86 9.02 8.35
CA GLY A 69 2.75 7.89 8.09
C GLY A 69 2.24 6.99 6.97
N ALA A 70 2.20 5.68 7.21
CA ALA A 70 1.75 4.69 6.22
C ALA A 70 0.23 4.65 6.01
N ASP A 71 -0.55 5.16 6.97
CA ASP A 71 -2.01 5.24 6.84
C ASP A 71 -2.44 6.29 5.80
N ASP A 72 -1.53 7.19 5.42
CA ASP A 72 -1.71 8.09 4.30
C ASP A 72 -1.17 7.44 3.00
N PRO A 73 -2.04 7.12 2.03
CA PRO A 73 -1.61 6.50 0.78
C PRO A 73 -0.65 7.37 -0.04
N ASP A 74 -0.68 8.70 0.10
CA ASP A 74 0.23 9.60 -0.61
C ASP A 74 1.67 9.43 -0.13
N ASN A 75 1.87 9.14 1.16
CA ASN A 75 3.19 8.86 1.74
C ASN A 75 3.77 7.53 1.27
N LEU A 76 2.92 6.56 0.90
CA LEU A 76 3.36 5.30 0.30
C LEU A 76 3.66 5.47 -1.20
N ALA A 77 2.69 5.95 -1.98
CA ALA A 77 2.76 5.94 -3.45
C ALA A 77 3.61 7.08 -4.03
N GLY A 78 3.52 8.28 -3.46
CA GLY A 78 4.22 9.47 -3.95
C GLY A 78 5.73 9.26 -4.03
N PRO A 79 6.42 8.93 -2.92
CA PRO A 79 7.85 8.67 -2.91
C PRO A 79 8.34 7.64 -3.92
N LEU A 80 7.62 6.52 -4.04
CA LEU A 80 7.98 5.43 -4.95
C LEU A 80 7.77 5.85 -6.40
N SER A 81 6.72 6.63 -6.69
CA SER A 81 6.48 7.19 -8.02
C SER A 81 7.57 8.14 -8.49
N ALA A 82 8.20 8.89 -7.57
CA ALA A 82 9.29 9.81 -7.90
C ALA A 82 10.58 9.07 -8.29
N LEU A 83 10.69 7.79 -7.95
CA LEU A 83 11.84 6.93 -8.28
C LEU A 83 11.59 6.08 -9.54
N SER A 84 10.39 6.16 -10.13
CA SER A 84 9.99 5.40 -11.31
C SER A 84 9.74 6.33 -12.50
N ALA A 85 10.32 6.02 -13.66
CA ALA A 85 10.07 6.77 -14.89
C ALA A 85 8.61 6.67 -15.38
N TYR A 86 7.91 5.60 -15.00
CA TYR A 86 6.53 5.33 -15.41
C TYR A 86 5.52 5.58 -14.28
N GLY A 87 6.00 5.99 -13.10
CA GLY A 87 5.18 6.09 -11.90
C GLY A 87 4.91 4.73 -11.25
N VAL A 88 3.91 4.71 -10.37
CA VAL A 88 3.40 3.52 -9.66
C VAL A 88 1.88 3.57 -9.64
N VAL A 89 1.22 2.44 -9.40
CA VAL A 89 -0.24 2.40 -9.27
C VAL A 89 -0.60 2.08 -7.83
N LEU A 90 -1.39 2.93 -7.19
CA LEU A 90 -2.03 2.65 -5.92
C LEU A 90 -3.39 2.00 -6.18
N LEU A 91 -3.59 0.81 -5.62
CA LEU A 91 -4.88 0.16 -5.49
C LEU A 91 -5.36 0.31 -4.04
N THR A 92 -6.58 0.79 -3.87
CA THR A 92 -7.24 0.89 -2.56
C THR A 92 -8.41 -0.07 -2.53
N ALA A 93 -8.35 -1.06 -1.64
CA ALA A 93 -9.45 -1.96 -1.36
C ALA A 93 -10.17 -1.53 -0.09
N GLU A 94 -11.48 -1.33 -0.20
CA GLU A 94 -12.38 -1.19 0.93
C GLU A 94 -13.20 -2.46 1.05
N LEU A 95 -12.89 -3.28 2.04
CA LEU A 95 -13.42 -4.61 2.23
C LEU A 95 -14.30 -4.63 3.48
N GLY A 96 -15.35 -5.44 3.45
CA GLY A 96 -16.24 -5.69 4.57
C GLY A 96 -16.79 -7.10 4.51
N ASP A 97 -17.17 -7.62 5.67
CA ASP A 97 -17.92 -8.87 5.75
C ASP A 97 -19.31 -8.67 5.11
N ASP A 98 -19.72 -9.59 4.25
CA ASP A 98 -21.08 -9.59 3.72
C ASP A 98 -22.08 -9.91 4.85
N VAL A 99 -23.13 -9.10 4.96
CA VAL A 99 -24.26 -9.26 5.90
C VAL A 99 -25.40 -10.12 5.29
N GLY A 100 -25.16 -10.74 4.13
CA GLY A 100 -26.07 -11.66 3.45
C GLY A 100 -26.11 -13.09 4.01
N SER A 101 -26.89 -13.96 3.33
CA SER A 101 -27.10 -15.37 3.74
C SER A 101 -25.91 -16.29 3.41
N GLU A 102 -24.90 -15.77 2.72
CA GLU A 102 -23.68 -16.48 2.32
C GLU A 102 -22.48 -15.77 2.94
N SER A 103 -21.53 -16.52 3.49
CA SER A 103 -20.28 -15.96 3.98
C SER A 103 -19.41 -15.55 2.78
N GLY A 104 -19.21 -14.25 2.58
CA GLY A 104 -18.38 -13.70 1.51
C GLY A 104 -17.67 -12.42 1.94
N LEU A 105 -16.56 -12.12 1.27
CA LEU A 105 -15.88 -10.83 1.37
C LEU A 105 -16.44 -9.93 0.29
N SER A 106 -17.08 -8.82 0.67
CA SER A 106 -17.60 -7.82 -0.26
C SER A 106 -16.75 -6.55 -0.16
N GLY A 107 -16.65 -5.80 -1.25
CA GLY A 107 -15.88 -4.58 -1.23
C GLY A 107 -15.73 -3.89 -2.58
N MET A 108 -15.08 -2.74 -2.53
CA MET A 108 -14.75 -1.93 -3.71
C MET A 108 -13.24 -1.78 -3.82
N VAL A 109 -12.72 -1.92 -5.04
CA VAL A 109 -11.31 -1.63 -5.35
C VAL A 109 -11.25 -0.46 -6.29
N THR A 110 -10.50 0.58 -5.92
CA THR A 110 -10.20 1.74 -6.76
C THR A 110 -8.72 1.77 -7.11
N GLY A 111 -8.38 2.39 -8.24
CA GLY A 111 -7.00 2.49 -8.71
C GLY A 111 -6.65 3.92 -9.14
N VAL A 112 -5.43 4.35 -8.85
CA VAL A 112 -4.90 5.63 -9.31
C VAL A 112 -3.40 5.53 -9.56
N ARG A 113 -2.92 6.13 -10.65
CA ARG A 113 -1.49 6.27 -10.92
C ARG A 113 -0.93 7.44 -10.12
N TYR A 114 0.26 7.24 -9.56
CA TYR A 114 1.12 8.31 -9.09
C TYR A 114 2.31 8.45 -10.03
N LEU A 115 2.69 9.68 -10.35
CA LEU A 115 3.82 10.01 -11.21
C LEU A 115 4.56 11.23 -10.65
N ASN A 116 5.89 11.17 -10.62
CA ASN A 116 6.73 12.29 -10.16
C ASN A 116 6.34 12.82 -8.76
N GLY A 117 5.96 11.93 -7.85
CA GLY A 117 5.60 12.29 -6.48
C GLY A 117 4.15 12.73 -6.28
N LYS A 118 3.29 12.68 -7.31
CA LYS A 118 1.93 13.23 -7.26
C LYS A 118 0.90 12.25 -7.78
N ARG A 119 -0.30 12.33 -7.22
CA ARG A 119 -1.51 11.68 -7.76
C ARG A 119 -1.78 12.22 -9.16
N ASP A 120 -2.01 11.33 -10.11
CA ASP A 120 -2.12 11.63 -11.54
C ASP A 120 -3.48 11.18 -12.08
N GLU A 121 -3.55 10.06 -12.81
CA GLU A 121 -4.77 9.58 -13.46
C GLU A 121 -5.45 8.43 -12.72
N GLU A 122 -6.79 8.38 -12.75
CA GLU A 122 -7.54 7.22 -12.26
C GLU A 122 -7.34 6.01 -13.18
N VAL A 123 -7.26 4.83 -12.57
CA VAL A 123 -7.04 3.56 -13.27
C VAL A 123 -8.21 2.62 -12.97
N GLN A 124 -8.73 1.98 -14.00
CA GLN A 124 -9.78 0.97 -13.89
C GLN A 124 -9.23 -0.29 -13.23
N ALA A 125 -9.41 -0.42 -11.91
CA ALA A 125 -8.82 -1.49 -11.10
C ALA A 125 -9.15 -2.89 -11.62
N GLY A 126 -10.42 -3.15 -12.00
CA GLY A 126 -10.81 -4.47 -12.52
C GLY A 126 -10.11 -4.85 -13.83
N ILE A 127 -9.89 -3.89 -14.74
CA ILE A 127 -9.15 -4.14 -15.99
C ILE A 127 -7.68 -4.39 -15.68
N LEU A 128 -7.09 -3.61 -14.77
CA LEU A 128 -5.71 -3.77 -14.36
C LEU A 128 -5.49 -5.15 -13.72
N LEU A 129 -6.29 -5.52 -12.72
CA LEU A 129 -6.17 -6.79 -12.02
C LEU A 129 -6.29 -8.00 -12.95
N ASN A 130 -7.14 -7.92 -13.98
CA ASN A 130 -7.24 -8.97 -15.01
C ASN A 130 -5.96 -9.15 -15.87
N MET A 131 -5.09 -8.15 -15.95
CA MET A 131 -3.84 -8.21 -16.73
C MET A 131 -2.62 -8.57 -15.88
N LEU A 132 -2.68 -8.29 -14.58
CA LEU A 132 -1.60 -8.55 -13.64
C LEU A 132 -1.54 -10.03 -13.26
N ASP A 133 -0.43 -10.41 -12.64
CA ASP A 133 -0.31 -11.76 -12.09
C ASP A 133 -1.29 -11.98 -10.92
N PRO A 134 -1.83 -13.21 -10.73
CA PRO A 134 -2.85 -13.49 -9.71
C PRO A 134 -2.42 -13.18 -8.27
N LYS A 135 -1.10 -13.07 -8.00
CA LYS A 135 -0.61 -12.71 -6.68
C LYS A 135 -0.97 -11.27 -6.34
N VAL A 136 -0.94 -10.35 -7.30
CA VAL A 136 -1.33 -8.95 -7.04
C VAL A 136 -2.80 -8.86 -6.63
N GLU A 137 -3.69 -9.57 -7.33
CA GLU A 137 -5.10 -9.64 -6.95
C GLU A 137 -5.27 -10.25 -5.54
N SER A 138 -4.56 -11.35 -5.24
CA SER A 138 -4.58 -11.95 -3.91
C SER A 138 -4.11 -10.95 -2.82
N LEU A 139 -3.07 -10.16 -3.07
CA LEU A 139 -2.60 -9.15 -2.11
C LEU A 139 -3.63 -8.04 -1.88
N VAL A 140 -4.38 -7.65 -2.90
CA VAL A 140 -5.46 -6.65 -2.79
C VAL A 140 -6.62 -7.19 -1.94
N ILE A 141 -7.02 -8.45 -2.14
CA ILE A 141 -8.19 -9.07 -1.50
C ILE A 141 -7.84 -9.62 -0.11
N ASN A 142 -6.77 -10.40 -0.01
CA ASN A 142 -6.39 -11.16 1.19
C ASN A 142 -5.31 -10.49 2.03
N GLY A 143 -4.59 -9.51 1.46
CA GLY A 143 -3.47 -8.87 2.14
C GLY A 143 -2.18 -9.67 2.06
N ALA A 144 -1.16 -9.19 2.79
CA ALA A 144 0.16 -9.81 2.77
C ALA A 144 0.22 -11.12 3.58
N GLY A 145 -0.63 -11.30 4.59
CA GLY A 145 -0.64 -12.51 5.42
C GLY A 145 0.70 -12.83 6.10
N GLY A 146 1.56 -11.83 6.31
CA GLY A 146 2.94 -12.00 6.81
C GLY A 146 3.95 -12.47 5.76
N GLU A 147 3.58 -12.56 4.49
CA GLU A 147 4.50 -12.80 3.39
C GLU A 147 5.33 -11.53 3.09
N GLY A 148 6.58 -11.75 2.66
CA GLY A 148 7.45 -10.69 2.15
C GLY A 148 8.36 -10.10 3.21
N ILE A 149 8.81 -8.88 2.95
CA ILE A 149 9.72 -8.13 3.82
C ILE A 149 8.91 -7.06 4.54
N SER A 150 8.80 -7.17 5.86
CA SER A 150 8.32 -6.07 6.70
C SER A 150 9.38 -4.97 6.68
N ALA A 151 9.03 -3.78 6.17
CA ALA A 151 9.97 -2.67 6.10
C ALA A 151 10.56 -2.35 7.48
N MET A 152 9.75 -2.44 8.54
CA MET A 152 10.15 -2.12 9.91
C MET A 152 11.04 -3.17 10.56
N ASP A 153 11.12 -4.37 10.01
CA ASP A 153 12.01 -5.43 10.51
C ASP A 153 13.46 -5.21 10.04
N LEU A 154 13.68 -4.35 9.04
CA LEU A 154 15.01 -3.98 8.57
C LEU A 154 15.72 -3.05 9.57
N THR A 155 16.95 -3.39 9.91
CA THR A 155 17.83 -2.48 10.64
C THR A 155 18.45 -1.45 9.69
N LEU A 156 18.95 -0.33 10.22
CA LEU A 156 19.67 0.65 9.41
C LEU A 156 20.93 0.04 8.76
N VAL A 157 21.56 -0.94 9.40
CA VAL A 157 22.72 -1.66 8.85
C VAL A 157 22.31 -2.51 7.64
N ASP A 158 21.12 -3.14 7.69
CA ASP A 158 20.59 -3.88 6.56
C ASP A 158 20.29 -2.95 5.38
N VAL A 159 19.69 -1.78 5.66
CA VAL A 159 19.44 -0.75 4.65
C VAL A 159 20.74 -0.25 4.02
N GLU A 160 21.78 0.03 4.81
CA GLU A 160 23.09 0.43 4.28
C GLU A 160 23.71 -0.65 3.39
N ARG A 161 23.52 -1.93 3.73
CA ARG A 161 23.99 -3.06 2.92
C ARG A 161 23.22 -3.17 1.60
N ILE A 162 21.90 -3.02 1.65
CA ILE A 162 21.00 -3.11 0.48
C ILE A 162 21.27 -1.96 -0.50
N LEU A 163 21.37 -0.73 0.00
CA LEU A 163 21.52 0.45 -0.84
C LEU A 163 22.95 0.72 -1.28
N GLY A 164 23.94 0.07 -0.64
CA GLY A 164 25.36 0.13 -0.97
C GLY A 164 25.94 1.55 -0.89
N LYS A 165 26.75 1.85 0.13
CA LYS A 165 27.77 2.90 -0.09
C LYS A 165 28.73 2.38 -1.16
N PRO A 166 29.12 3.18 -2.18
CA PRO A 166 30.31 2.84 -2.96
C PRO A 166 31.46 2.67 -1.96
N GLY A 167 32.07 1.49 -1.97
CA GLY A 167 33.18 1.18 -1.07
C GLY A 167 34.25 2.26 -1.19
N LYS A 168 34.73 2.78 -0.06
CA LYS A 168 35.87 3.70 -0.01
C LYS A 168 37.22 3.05 -0.39
N ASP A 169 37.21 1.82 -0.92
CA ASP A 169 38.41 1.01 -1.13
C ASP A 169 38.72 0.75 -2.62
N GLN A 170 38.67 1.80 -3.45
CA GLN A 170 39.40 1.83 -4.73
C GLN A 170 39.96 3.23 -4.99
N ALA A 171 41.06 3.56 -4.31
CA ALA A 171 41.97 4.65 -4.66
C ALA A 171 43.40 4.24 -4.30
#